data_AF-A0A2D6ERV5-F1
#
_entry.id   AF-A0A2D6ERV5-F1
#
_cell.length_a   1.000
_cell.length_b   1.000
_cell.length_c   1.000
_cell.angle_alpha   90.00
_cell.angle_beta   90.00
_cell.angle_gamma   90.00
#
_symmetry.space_group_name_H-M   'P 1'
#
loop_
_entity.id
_entity.type
_entity.pdbx_description
1 polymer ?
#
loop_
_entity_poly.entity_id
_entity_poly.type
_entity_poly.pdbx_seq_one_letter_code
_entity_poly.pdbx_strand_id
1 'polypeptide(L)' 'MLKGKLQGFIGDQVVVLEEGDSIYFDSSIPHRWDNMGEGEMKAIWAITPPSF' A
#
# COMPACT_ATOMS: atom_id res chain seq x y z
N MET A 1 -1.18 6.94 -2.95
CA MET A 1 -1.69 7.30 -1.61
C MET A 1 -2.48 8.59 -1.74
N LEU A 2 -3.78 8.58 -1.44
CA LEU A 2 -4.65 9.74 -1.65
C LEU A 2 -4.87 10.59 -0.39
N LYS A 3 -4.89 9.96 0.79
CA LYS A 3 -5.08 10.64 2.08
C LYS A 3 -4.55 9.80 3.24
N GLY A 4 -3.81 10.38 4.17
CA GLY A 4 -3.25 9.70 5.34
C GLY A 4 -1.90 9.02 5.08
N LYS A 5 -1.48 8.16 6.00
CA LYS A 5 -0.16 7.52 6.02
C LYS A 5 -0.26 6.00 6.13
N LEU A 6 0.35 5.30 5.18
CA LEU A 6 0.25 3.84 5.06
C LEU A 6 1.62 3.19 5.27
N GLN A 7 1.71 2.20 6.15
CA GLN A 7 2.84 1.29 6.23
C GLN A 7 2.52 0.00 5.48
N GLY A 8 3.41 -0.36 4.55
CA GLY A 8 3.35 -1.61 3.80
C GLY A 8 4.41 -2.58 4.25
N PHE A 9 4.01 -3.83 4.48
CA PHE A 9 4.91 -4.97 4.60
C PHE A 9 4.77 -5.78 3.31
N ILE A 10 5.85 -5.93 2.54
CA ILE A 10 5.86 -6.61 1.24
C ILE A 10 7.02 -7.60 1.25
N GLY A 11 6.73 -8.88 1.51
CA GLY A 11 7.76 -9.86 1.85
C GLY A 11 8.56 -9.39 3.07
N ASP A 12 9.88 -9.28 2.90
CA ASP A 12 10.80 -8.83 3.95
C ASP A 12 11.02 -7.31 3.97
N GLN A 13 10.34 -6.56 3.09
CA GLN A 13 10.49 -5.11 2.97
C GLN A 13 9.38 -4.38 3.74
N VAL A 14 9.77 -3.28 4.39
CA VAL A 14 8.85 -2.34 5.03
C VAL A 14 8.96 -1.01 4.31
N VAL A 15 7.82 -0.49 3.83
CA VAL A 15 7.71 0.81 3.16
C VAL A 15 6.72 1.69 3.87
N VAL A 16 6.90 3.00 3.76
CA VAL A 16 5.97 4.01 4.25
C VAL A 16 5.57 4.89 3.07
N LEU A 17 4.27 5.11 2.93
CA LEU A 17 3.65 5.93 1.91
C LEU A 17 2.98 7.12 2.59
N GLU A 18 3.36 8.32 2.19
CA GLU A 18 2.70 9.58 2.56
C GLU A 18 1.75 10.01 1.43
N GLU A 19 0.95 11.05 1.66
CA GLU A 19 0.04 11.59 0.64
C GLU A 19 0.80 12.00 -0.62
N GLY A 20 0.29 11.56 -1.78
CA GLY A 20 0.93 11.79 -3.08
C GLY A 20 1.86 10.66 -3.54
N ASP A 21 2.33 9.79 -2.64
CA ASP A 21 3.22 8.69 -3.01
C ASP A 21 2.49 7.58 -3.78
N SER A 22 3.24 6.79 -4.53
CA SER A 22 2.75 5.56 -5.17
C SER A 22 3.75 4.42 -5.01
N ILE A 23 3.26 3.19 -5.08
CA ILE A 23 4.07 1.98 -5.06
C ILE A 23 3.66 1.05 -6.19
N TYR A 24 4.63 0.24 -6.62
CA TYR A 24 4.47 -0.84 -7.57
C TYR A 24 5.27 -2.04 -7.07
N PHE A 25 4.63 -3.21 -7.03
CA PHE A 25 5.26 -4.46 -6.64
C PHE A 25 4.50 -5.64 -7.25
N ASP A 26 5.13 -6.81 -7.28
CA ASP A 26 4.47 -8.06 -7.66
C ASP A 26 3.45 -8.45 -6.58
N SER A 27 2.16 -8.41 -6.93
CA SER A 27 1.07 -8.66 -5.99
C SER A 27 1.01 -10.10 -5.47
N SER A 28 1.75 -11.05 -6.08
CA SER A 28 1.89 -12.42 -5.57
C SER A 28 2.75 -12.49 -4.30
N ILE A 29 3.57 -11.47 -4.04
CA ILE A 29 4.35 -11.36 -2.81
C ILE A 29 3.37 -11.15 -1.65
N PRO A 30 3.43 -11.95 -0.57
CA PRO A 30 2.62 -11.73 0.62
C PRO A 30 2.79 -10.31 1.15
N HIS A 31 1.66 -9.63 1.33
CA HIS A 31 1.67 -8.22 1.72
C HIS A 31 0.59 -7.87 2.73
N ARG A 32 0.89 -6.88 3.58
CA ARG A 32 0.01 -6.37 4.64
C ARG A 32 0.11 -4.84 4.70
N TRP A 33 -1.01 -4.20 5.01
CA TRP A 33 -1.16 -2.75 5.02
C TRP A 33 -1.66 -2.30 6.39
N ASP A 34 -0.92 -1.39 7.04
CA ASP A 34 -1.29 -0.79 8.32
C ASP A 34 -1.48 0.73 8.15
N ASN A 35 -2.61 1.24 8.62
CA ASN A 35 -2.81 2.69 8.73
C ASN A 35 -2.01 3.23 9.92
N MET A 36 -1.03 4.09 9.67
CA MET A 36 -0.17 4.69 10.71
C MET A 36 -0.65 6.08 11.17
N GLY A 37 -1.71 6.61 10.55
CA GLY A 37 -2.25 7.94 10.86
C GLY A 37 -3.44 7.89 11.81
N GLU A 38 -3.77 9.05 12.39
CA GLU A 38 -5.06 9.26 13.03
C GLU A 38 -6.15 9.47 11.97
N GLY A 39 -7.24 8.72 12.07
CA GLY A 39 -8.39 8.87 11.18
C GLY A 39 -8.30 8.08 9.87
N GLU A 40 -9.04 8.56 8.86
CA GLU A 40 -9.30 7.82 7.63
C GLU A 40 -8.13 7.87 6.64
N MET A 41 -7.68 6.69 6.20
CA MET A 41 -6.69 6.48 5.15
C MET A 41 -7.34 6.08 3.83
N LYS A 42 -6.94 6.69 2.70
CA LYS A 42 -7.45 6.37 1.35
C LYS A 42 -6.33 6.04 0.37
N ALA A 43 -6.45 4.90 -0.30
CA ALA A 43 -5.58 4.47 -1.39
C ALA A 43 -6.40 3.85 -2.52
N ILE A 44 -5.86 3.86 -3.73
CA ILE A 44 -6.39 3.16 -4.90
C ILE A 44 -5.36 2.11 -5.31
N TRP A 45 -5.83 0.90 -5.59
CA TRP A 45 -5.03 -0.20 -6.10
C TRP A 45 -5.45 -0.53 -7.52
N ALA A 46 -4.47 -0.76 -8.39
CA ALA A 46 -4.68 -1.29 -9.71
C ALA A 46 -3.84 -2.57 -9.84
N ILE A 47 -4.49 -3.69 -10.16
CA ILE A 47 -3.85 -5.01 -10.31
C ILE A 47 -3.93 -5.40 -11.78
N THR A 48 -2.81 -5.79 -12.38
CA THR A 48 -2.76 -6.20 -13.79
C THR A 48 -1.65 -7.25 -14.00
N PRO A 49 -1.94 -8.36 -14.72
CA PRO A 49 -3.24 -8.78 -15.21
C PRO A 49 -4.21 -9.12 -14.05
N PRO A 50 -5.53 -9.06 -14.26
CA PRO A 50 -6.47 -9.40 -13.20
C PRO A 50 -6.31 -10.86 -12.78
N SER A 51 -5.93 -11.09 -11.52
CA SER A 51 -5.92 -12.39 -10.87
C SER A 51 -6.84 -12.32 -9.64
N PHE A 52 -7.73 -13.30 -9.48
CA PHE A 52 -8.66 -13.43 -8.36
C PHE A 52 -8.20 -14.48 -7.36
#